data_AF-E1WX66-F1
#
_entry.id   AF-E1WX66-F1
#
_cell.length_a   1.000
_cell.length_b   1.000
_cell.length_c   1.000
_cell.angle_alpha   90.00
_cell.angle_beta   90.00
_cell.angle_gamma   90.00
#
_symmetry.space_group_name_H-M   'P 1'
#
loop_
_entity.id
_entity.type
_entity.pdbx_description
1 polymer ?
#
loop_
_entity_poly.entity_id
_entity_poly.type
_entity_poly.pdbx_seq_one_letter_code
_entity_poly.pdbx_strand_id
1 'polypeptide(L)'
;MLVLNAKESSMKILITFFIVFSTYSMECVSHSLKEIGFSFATKKEFSVIESDLDKWIKENQDDFILDYQSRMFSSVHKKFVSVLSLDNIQTSEEEMFGDLILIRDLASGDLLEARWYKYGLKIIAFDRKKANCPVAVVPIAVNTLF
;
A
#
# COMPACT_ATOMS: atom_id res chain seq x y z
N MET A 1 -11.31 34.06 72.66
CA MET A 1 -11.06 34.78 71.40
C MET A 1 -10.03 33.98 70.62
N LEU A 2 -10.50 33.09 69.74
CA LEU A 2 -9.67 32.12 69.02
C LEU A 2 -9.13 32.76 67.75
N VAL A 3 -7.81 32.88 67.67
CA VAL A 3 -7.08 33.28 66.46
C VAL A 3 -6.97 32.04 65.57
N LEU A 4 -7.73 32.01 64.48
CA LEU A 4 -7.58 31.01 63.42
C LEU A 4 -6.67 31.60 62.33
N ASN A 5 -5.41 31.17 62.34
CA ASN A 5 -4.43 31.44 61.31
C ASN A 5 -4.73 30.58 60.06
N ALA A 6 -4.79 31.25 58.91
CA ALA A 6 -4.86 30.62 57.60
C ALA A 6 -3.46 30.20 57.11
N LYS A 7 -3.31 28.91 56.78
CA LYS A 7 -2.31 28.31 55.87
C LYS A 7 -2.63 26.82 55.84
N GLU A 8 -2.68 26.09 54.73
CA GLU A 8 -1.80 26.10 53.57
C GLU A 8 -2.50 25.30 52.46
N SER A 9 -2.54 25.86 51.25
CA SER A 9 -3.18 25.28 50.07
C SER A 9 -2.42 24.03 49.60
N SER A 10 -3.00 22.85 49.82
CA SER A 10 -2.47 21.59 49.28
C SER A 10 -3.15 21.28 47.94
N MET A 11 -2.69 21.94 46.88
CA MET A 11 -3.11 21.65 45.51
C MET A 11 -2.50 20.32 45.07
N LYS A 12 -3.23 19.22 45.29
CA LYS A 12 -2.90 17.90 44.75
C LYS A 12 -3.12 17.93 43.23
N ILE A 13 -2.04 18.21 42.49
CA ILE A 13 -2.04 18.11 41.03
C ILE A 13 -2.15 16.63 40.67
N LEU A 14 -3.37 16.22 40.31
CA LEU A 14 -3.68 14.90 39.76
C LEU A 14 -3.10 14.85 38.35
N ILE A 15 -1.91 14.25 38.20
CA ILE A 15 -1.35 13.95 36.87
C ILE A 15 -2.11 12.73 36.33
N THR A 16 -3.25 12.97 35.70
CA THR A 16 -3.92 11.97 34.87
C THR A 16 -3.11 11.81 33.59
N PHE A 17 -2.24 10.81 33.58
CA PHE A 17 -1.53 10.38 32.38
C PHE A 17 -2.57 9.75 31.44
N PHE A 18 -3.22 10.56 30.60
CA PHE A 18 -3.91 10.10 29.41
C PHE A 18 -2.85 9.57 28.45
N ILE A 19 -2.46 8.30 28.62
CA ILE A 19 -1.85 7.57 27.52
C ILE A 19 -2.97 7.33 26.52
N VAL A 20 -3.23 8.33 25.69
CA VAL A 20 -3.86 8.10 24.40
C VAL A 20 -2.81 7.32 23.62
N PHE A 21 -2.80 6.00 23.78
CA PHE A 21 -2.29 5.13 22.73
C PHE A 21 -3.22 5.40 21.57
N SER A 22 -2.89 6.43 20.79
CA SER A 22 -3.42 6.59 19.46
C SER A 22 -2.95 5.34 18.73
N THR A 23 -3.80 4.31 18.73
CA THR A 23 -3.77 3.28 17.71
C THR A 23 -4.13 4.00 16.42
N TYR A 24 -3.16 4.74 15.88
CA TYR A 24 -2.97 4.89 14.46
C TYR A 24 -2.64 3.49 13.93
N SER A 25 -3.62 2.59 14.01
CA SER A 25 -3.83 1.65 12.92
C SER A 25 -4.11 2.57 11.74
N MET A 26 -3.02 3.00 11.11
CA MET A 26 -3.04 3.77 9.90
C MET A 26 -3.83 2.88 8.93
N GLU A 27 -5.12 3.15 8.80
CA GLU A 27 -6.01 2.54 7.80
C GLU A 27 -5.53 3.06 6.45
N CYS A 28 -4.34 2.62 6.06
CA CYS A 28 -3.82 2.73 4.70
C CYS A 28 -4.54 1.79 3.74
N VAL A 29 -5.71 1.32 4.14
CA VAL A 29 -6.72 0.73 3.28
C VAL A 29 -7.38 1.90 2.58
N SER A 30 -6.67 2.50 1.61
CA SER A 30 -7.09 3.72 0.95
C SER A 30 -8.51 3.53 0.43
N HIS A 31 -9.44 4.30 1.00
CA HIS A 31 -10.84 4.33 0.61
C HIS A 31 -10.99 4.40 -0.92
N SER A 32 -10.12 5.19 -1.56
CA SER A 32 -10.01 5.32 -3.02
C SER A 32 -9.83 4.01 -3.78
N LEU A 33 -8.94 3.11 -3.34
CA LEU A 33 -8.75 1.82 -4.00
C LEU A 33 -9.99 0.94 -3.89
N LYS A 34 -10.69 0.97 -2.75
CA LYS A 34 -11.96 0.26 -2.59
C LYS A 34 -13.07 0.85 -3.45
N GLU A 35 -13.15 2.18 -3.54
CA GLU A 35 -14.13 2.89 -4.36
C GLU A 35 -14.01 2.53 -5.85
N ILE A 36 -12.79 2.30 -6.35
CA ILE A 36 -12.55 1.88 -7.73
C ILE A 36 -12.57 0.35 -7.93
N GLY A 37 -12.95 -0.40 -6.89
CA GLY A 37 -13.23 -1.84 -6.96
C GLY A 37 -12.09 -2.77 -6.57
N PHE A 38 -10.96 -2.29 -6.03
CA PHE A 38 -9.90 -3.17 -5.56
C PHE A 38 -10.26 -3.86 -4.25
N SER A 39 -10.03 -5.18 -4.22
CA SER A 39 -10.04 -6.01 -3.03
C SER A 39 -8.62 -6.30 -2.58
N PHE A 40 -8.37 -6.28 -1.28
CA PHE A 40 -7.06 -6.68 -0.76
C PHE A 40 -6.93 -8.20 -0.82
N ALA A 41 -5.76 -8.66 -1.26
CA ALA A 41 -5.42 -10.08 -1.24
C ALA A 41 -5.63 -10.66 0.17
N THR A 42 -6.03 -11.92 0.23
CA THR A 42 -6.24 -12.63 1.48
C THR A 42 -4.95 -12.68 2.31
N LYS A 43 -5.03 -13.08 3.60
CA LYS A 43 -3.90 -13.09 4.56
C LYS A 43 -2.74 -14.04 4.21
N LYS A 44 -2.53 -14.41 2.95
CA LYS A 44 -1.31 -15.06 2.47
C LYS A 44 -0.10 -14.16 2.76
N GLU A 45 1.04 -14.79 3.02
CA GLU A 45 2.31 -14.07 3.12
C GLU A 45 2.64 -13.42 1.77
N PHE A 46 3.21 -12.21 1.81
CA PHE A 46 3.49 -11.44 0.60
C PHE A 46 4.50 -12.13 -0.32
N SER A 47 5.49 -12.84 0.24
CA SER A 47 6.45 -13.67 -0.50
C SER A 47 5.77 -14.79 -1.30
N VAL A 48 4.69 -15.37 -0.78
CA VAL A 48 3.91 -16.38 -1.49
C VAL A 48 3.15 -15.75 -2.65
N ILE A 49 2.60 -14.55 -2.45
CA ILE A 49 1.94 -13.80 -3.53
C ILE A 49 2.92 -13.48 -4.66
N GLU A 50 4.13 -12.98 -4.32
CA GLU A 50 5.18 -12.72 -5.29
C GLU A 50 5.53 -13.98 -6.10
N SER A 51 5.77 -15.10 -5.42
CA SER A 51 6.06 -16.38 -6.10
C SER A 51 4.91 -16.88 -6.97
N ASP A 52 3.65 -16.70 -6.54
CA ASP A 52 2.46 -17.09 -7.30
C ASP A 52 2.33 -16.25 -8.58
N LEU A 53 2.60 -14.94 -8.50
CA LEU A 53 2.56 -14.02 -9.64
C LEU A 53 3.70 -14.29 -10.62
N ASP A 54 4.93 -14.45 -10.14
CA ASP A 54 6.09 -14.76 -11.00
C ASP A 54 5.88 -16.08 -11.75
N LYS A 55 5.31 -17.09 -11.07
CA LYS A 55 4.91 -18.35 -11.70
C LYS A 55 3.84 -18.13 -12.77
N TRP A 56 2.81 -17.36 -12.45
CA TRP A 56 1.71 -17.06 -13.39
C TRP A 56 2.22 -16.37 -14.66
N ILE A 57 3.09 -15.36 -14.54
CA ILE A 57 3.72 -14.68 -15.69
C ILE A 57 4.52 -15.67 -16.52
N LYS A 58 5.36 -16.49 -15.87
CA LYS A 58 6.23 -17.44 -16.56
C LYS A 58 5.46 -18.52 -17.32
N GLU A 59 4.37 -19.01 -16.75
CA GLU A 59 3.53 -20.05 -17.37
C GLU A 59 2.67 -19.52 -18.52
N ASN A 60 2.41 -18.22 -18.57
CA ASN A 60 1.52 -17.58 -19.55
C ASN A 60 2.25 -16.44 -20.28
N GLN A 61 3.56 -16.59 -20.50
CA GLN A 61 4.42 -15.51 -21.00
C GLN A 61 3.95 -15.00 -22.38
N ASP A 62 3.45 -15.89 -23.23
CA ASP A 62 2.95 -15.56 -24.57
C ASP A 62 1.61 -14.80 -24.53
N ASP A 63 0.89 -14.87 -23.40
CA ASP A 63 -0.38 -14.17 -23.19
C ASP A 63 -0.18 -12.76 -22.62
N PHE A 64 1.01 -12.42 -22.11
CA PHE A 64 1.29 -11.11 -21.52
C PHE A 64 2.04 -10.20 -22.50
N ILE A 65 1.48 -9.01 -22.73
CA ILE A 65 2.10 -7.93 -23.48
C ILE A 65 2.56 -6.84 -22.51
N LEU A 66 3.75 -6.29 -22.76
CA LEU A 66 4.23 -5.13 -22.01
C LEU A 66 3.42 -3.88 -22.39
N ASP A 67 2.66 -3.37 -21.44
CA ASP A 67 1.88 -2.13 -21.60
C ASP A 67 2.70 -0.90 -21.17
N TYR A 68 3.34 -0.98 -20.00
CA TYR A 68 4.11 0.14 -19.46
C TYR A 68 5.32 -0.31 -18.62
N GLN A 69 6.43 0.40 -18.74
CA GLN A 69 7.57 0.25 -17.84
C GLN A 69 8.25 1.58 -17.59
N SER A 70 8.49 1.92 -16.32
CA SER A 70 9.22 3.13 -15.97
C SER A 70 9.90 3.03 -14.62
N ARG A 71 10.84 3.94 -14.38
CA ARG A 71 11.57 4.12 -13.12
C ARG A 71 11.31 5.53 -12.62
N MET A 72 10.92 5.67 -11.36
CA MET A 72 10.48 6.95 -10.82
C MET A 72 10.58 6.99 -9.30
N PHE A 73 10.48 8.19 -8.73
CA PHE A 73 10.41 8.36 -7.29
C PHE A 73 8.97 8.19 -6.79
N SER A 74 8.76 7.32 -5.82
CA SER A 74 7.48 7.17 -5.12
C SER A 74 7.54 7.95 -3.80
N SER A 75 6.59 8.87 -3.61
CA SER A 75 6.46 9.63 -2.37
C SER A 75 5.87 8.79 -1.24
N VAL A 76 5.00 7.82 -1.58
CA VAL A 76 4.43 6.83 -0.64
C VAL A 76 5.51 5.91 -0.07
N HIS A 77 6.38 5.37 -0.92
CA HIS A 77 7.47 4.50 -0.47
C HIS A 77 8.74 5.27 -0.07
N LYS A 78 8.82 6.57 -0.36
CA LYS A 78 9.94 7.48 -0.11
C LYS A 78 11.27 6.99 -0.72
N LYS A 79 11.20 6.46 -1.94
CA LYS A 79 12.34 5.84 -2.64
C LYS A 79 12.09 5.76 -4.14
N PHE A 80 13.15 5.47 -4.90
CA PHE A 80 13.02 5.12 -6.30
C PHE A 80 12.45 3.70 -6.46
N VAL A 81 11.50 3.56 -7.38
CA VAL A 81 10.83 2.32 -7.70
C VAL A 81 10.86 2.09 -9.21
N SER A 82 10.73 0.83 -9.60
CA SER A 82 10.35 0.43 -10.96
C SER A 82 8.89 0.03 -10.97
N VAL A 83 8.16 0.49 -11.98
CA VAL A 83 6.77 0.13 -12.25
C VAL A 83 6.74 -0.65 -13.55
N LEU A 84 6.11 -1.82 -13.52
CA LEU A 84 5.86 -2.67 -14.67
C LEU A 84 4.35 -2.89 -14.77
N SER A 85 3.77 -2.66 -15.93
CA SER A 85 2.38 -2.99 -16.30
C SER A 85 2.41 -3.99 -17.44
N LEU A 86 1.75 -5.13 -17.24
CA LEU A 86 1.55 -6.16 -18.26
C LEU A 86 0.05 -6.31 -18.50
N ASP A 87 -0.32 -6.44 -19.75
CA ASP A 87 -1.69 -6.68 -20.20
C ASP A 87 -1.82 -8.13 -20.66
N ASN A 88 -2.92 -8.80 -20.36
CA ASN A 88 -3.17 -10.17 -20.77
C ASN A 88 -4.12 -10.19 -21.97
N ILE A 89 -3.70 -10.78 -23.09
CA ILE A 89 -4.48 -10.77 -24.34
C ILE A 89 -5.81 -11.54 -24.26
N GLN A 90 -6.00 -12.34 -23.21
CA GLN A 90 -7.19 -13.17 -23.02
C GLN A 90 -8.28 -12.48 -22.19
N THR A 91 -7.96 -11.37 -21.54
CA THR A 91 -8.92 -10.52 -20.82
C THR A 91 -9.55 -9.50 -21.76
N SER A 92 -10.72 -8.97 -21.38
CA SER A 92 -11.35 -7.91 -22.17
C SER A 92 -10.50 -6.63 -22.08
N GLU A 93 -10.79 -5.64 -22.91
CA GLU A 93 -10.21 -4.31 -22.70
C GLU A 93 -10.98 -3.59 -21.58
N GLU A 94 -10.34 -2.63 -20.90
CA GLU A 94 -10.92 -1.69 -19.92
C GLU A 94 -11.23 -2.19 -18.49
N GLU A 95 -10.74 -3.35 -18.02
CA GLU A 95 -11.02 -3.74 -16.62
C GLU A 95 -10.12 -3.02 -15.62
N MET A 96 -8.82 -2.97 -15.86
CA MET A 96 -7.87 -2.10 -15.14
C MET A 96 -6.72 -1.64 -16.04
N PHE A 97 -5.89 -0.72 -15.53
CA PHE A 97 -4.68 -0.29 -16.23
C PHE A 97 -3.67 -1.44 -16.26
N GLY A 98 -3.55 -2.12 -17.40
CA GLY A 98 -2.94 -3.44 -17.51
C GLY A 98 -3.68 -4.49 -16.65
N ASP A 99 -3.31 -5.75 -16.79
CA ASP A 99 -3.84 -6.86 -15.98
C ASP A 99 -2.94 -7.24 -14.81
N LEU A 100 -1.68 -6.81 -14.84
CA LEU A 100 -0.71 -7.03 -13.80
C LEU A 100 0.22 -5.84 -13.67
N ILE A 101 0.24 -5.24 -12.48
CA ILE A 101 1.10 -4.13 -12.14
C ILE A 101 2.01 -4.56 -11.00
N LEU A 102 3.32 -4.44 -11.21
CA LEU A 102 4.35 -4.71 -10.21
C LEU A 102 5.11 -3.44 -9.89
N ILE A 103 5.19 -3.08 -8.60
CA ILE A 103 6.02 -1.98 -8.11
C ILE A 103 7.14 -2.57 -7.28
N ARG A 104 8.39 -2.39 -7.74
CA ARG A 104 9.58 -2.93 -7.09
C ARG A 104 10.52 -1.81 -6.65
N ASP A 105 11.18 -2.00 -5.51
CA ASP A 105 12.30 -1.16 -5.08
C ASP A 105 13.39 -1.17 -6.16
N LEU A 106 13.83 0.00 -6.62
CA LEU A 106 14.78 0.07 -7.73
C LEU A 106 16.18 -0.42 -7.35
N ALA A 107 16.56 -0.33 -6.08
CA ALA A 107 17.89 -0.69 -5.61
C ALA A 107 17.98 -2.17 -5.22
N SER A 108 16.99 -2.70 -4.50
CA SER A 108 17.00 -4.11 -4.07
C SER A 108 16.29 -5.07 -5.03
N GLY A 109 15.41 -4.55 -5.91
CA GLY A 109 14.55 -5.38 -6.77
C GLY A 109 13.35 -5.99 -6.04
N ASP A 110 13.22 -5.75 -4.74
CA ASP A 110 12.15 -6.28 -3.90
C ASP A 110 10.77 -5.82 -4.40
N LEU A 111 9.81 -6.74 -4.48
CA LEU A 111 8.42 -6.37 -4.68
C LEU A 111 7.89 -5.60 -3.46
N LEU A 112 7.31 -4.43 -3.72
CA LEU A 112 6.69 -3.58 -2.71
C LEU A 112 5.18 -3.68 -2.76
N GLU A 113 4.64 -3.75 -3.99
CA GLU A 113 3.21 -3.79 -4.26
C GLU A 113 2.95 -4.53 -5.56
N ALA A 114 1.87 -5.29 -5.59
CA ALA A 114 1.32 -5.88 -6.81
C ALA A 114 -0.18 -5.61 -6.89
N ARG A 115 -0.65 -5.31 -8.10
CA ARG A 115 -2.07 -5.25 -8.45
C ARG A 115 -2.30 -6.18 -9.62
N TRP A 116 -3.40 -6.91 -9.62
CA TRP A 116 -3.71 -7.78 -10.73
C TRP A 116 -5.21 -7.98 -10.90
N TYR A 117 -5.60 -8.27 -12.13
CA TYR A 117 -6.94 -8.67 -12.48
C TYR A 117 -6.99 -10.19 -12.65
N LYS A 118 -7.93 -10.84 -11.95
CA LYS A 118 -8.14 -12.28 -12.10
C LYS A 118 -9.58 -12.66 -11.79
N TYR A 119 -10.20 -13.44 -12.69
CA TYR A 119 -11.57 -13.93 -12.54
C TYR A 119 -12.60 -12.83 -12.25
N GLY A 120 -12.51 -11.68 -12.93
CA GLY A 120 -13.44 -10.58 -12.70
C GLY A 120 -13.11 -9.68 -11.51
N LEU A 121 -11.99 -9.92 -10.81
CA LEU A 121 -11.65 -9.23 -9.57
C LEU A 121 -10.36 -8.43 -9.72
N LYS A 122 -10.42 -7.16 -9.31
CA LYS A 122 -9.25 -6.30 -9.10
C LYS A 122 -8.67 -6.59 -7.72
N ILE A 123 -7.44 -7.06 -7.67
CA ILE A 123 -6.78 -7.48 -6.42
C ILE A 123 -5.53 -6.63 -6.20
N ILE A 124 -5.25 -6.28 -4.94
CA ILE A 124 -4.03 -5.60 -4.53
C ILE A 124 -3.39 -6.28 -3.32
N ALA A 125 -2.06 -6.35 -3.34
CA ALA A 125 -1.23 -6.74 -2.20
C ALA A 125 -0.02 -5.81 -2.07
N PHE A 126 0.48 -5.62 -0.85
CA PHE A 126 1.71 -4.87 -0.60
C PHE A 126 2.50 -5.46 0.58
N ASP A 127 3.83 -5.33 0.55
CA ASP A 127 4.69 -5.80 1.63
C ASP A 127 4.64 -4.81 2.81
N ARG A 128 3.87 -5.16 3.85
CA ARG A 128 3.74 -4.34 5.06
C ARG A 128 5.06 -4.11 5.80
N LYS A 129 6.10 -4.92 5.55
CA LYS A 129 7.43 -4.73 6.16
C LYS A 129 8.25 -3.67 5.42
N LYS A 130 7.99 -3.45 4.13
CA LYS A 130 8.76 -2.56 3.24
C LYS A 130 7.98 -1.33 2.80
N ALA A 131 6.66 -1.37 2.87
CA ALA A 131 5.73 -0.32 2.50
C ALA A 131 4.61 -0.21 3.55
N ASN A 132 4.39 1.01 4.05
CA ASN A 132 3.32 1.26 5.02
C ASN A 132 1.93 1.17 4.39
N CYS A 133 1.82 1.55 3.12
CA CYS A 133 0.56 1.75 2.40
C CYS A 133 0.75 1.38 0.93
N PRO A 134 -0.29 0.88 0.26
CA PRO A 134 -0.29 0.83 -1.18
C PRO A 134 -0.36 2.25 -1.74
N VAL A 135 0.16 2.42 -2.95
CA VAL A 135 0.00 3.63 -3.73
C VAL A 135 -1.49 3.80 -4.11
N ALA A 136 -2.04 5.01 -4.11
CA ALA A 136 -3.45 5.20 -4.49
C ALA A 136 -3.66 5.13 -6.02
N VAL A 137 -2.71 5.67 -6.80
CA VAL A 137 -2.81 5.80 -8.27
C VAL A 137 -1.55 5.25 -8.91
N VAL A 138 -1.69 4.37 -9.90
CA VAL A 138 -0.53 3.90 -10.66
C VAL A 138 -0.04 5.04 -11.56
N PRO A 139 1.21 5.48 -11.42
CA PRO A 139 1.76 6.57 -12.21
C PRO A 139 2.01 6.14 -13.65
N ILE A 140 1.26 6.72 -14.57
CA ILE A 140 1.38 6.46 -16.01
C ILE A 140 2.23 7.51 -16.74
N ALA A 141 2.72 8.53 -16.04
CA ALA A 141 3.51 9.62 -16.62
C ALA A 141 4.80 9.92 -15.84
N VAL A 142 5.86 10.29 -16.56
CA VAL A 142 7.22 10.56 -16.04
C VAL A 142 7.27 11.75 -15.04
N ASN A 143 6.18 12.50 -14.89
CA ASN A 143 6.09 13.69 -14.03
C ASN A 143 4.92 13.68 -13.03
N THR A 144 4.20 12.56 -12.86
CA THR A 144 3.22 12.48 -11.77
C THR A 144 3.94 12.15 -10.47
N LEU A 145 3.86 13.06 -9.50
CA LEU A 145 4.16 12.76 -8.10
C LEU A 145 3.02 11.90 -7.54
N PHE A 146 3.34 10.75 -6.96
CA PHE A 146 2.37 9.83 -6.35
C PHE A 146 2.93 9.22 -5.06
#